data_AF-A0A7X3R276-F1
#
_entry.id   AF-A0A7X3R276-F1
#
_cell.length_a   1.000
_cell.length_b   1.000
_cell.length_c   1.000
_cell.angle_alpha   90.00
_cell.angle_beta   90.00
_cell.angle_gamma   90.00
#
_symmetry.space_group_name_H-M   'P 1'
#
loop_
_entity.id
_entity.type
_entity.pdbx_description
1 polymer ?
#
loop_
_entity_poly.entity_id
_entity_poly.type
_entity_poly.pdbx_seq_one_letter_code
_entity_poly.pdbx_strand_id
1 'polypeptide(L)'
;MLFDLLFITLYVLGWLALGFLPWLALSVITRGNAGLRYLPLSMGAGVVGGLVVPFIRDDELGLILSFVVALALPTLLLAAQRVALRLRAEPRGER
;
A
#
# COMPACT_ATOMS: atom_id res chain seq x y z
N MET A 1 1.38 6.72 28.26
CA MET A 1 1.98 5.40 27.93
C MET A 1 0.96 4.44 27.33
N LEU A 2 0.00 3.92 28.09
CA LEU A 2 -1.00 2.98 27.53
C LEU A 2 -1.86 3.63 26.44
N PHE A 3 -2.33 4.86 26.68
CA PHE A 3 -3.10 5.62 25.69
C PHE A 3 -2.34 5.80 24.37
N ASP A 4 -1.08 6.25 24.45
CA ASP A 4 -0.23 6.49 23.27
C ASP A 4 0.01 5.19 22.48
N LEU A 5 0.26 4.08 23.19
CA LEU A 5 0.40 2.76 22.57
C LEU A 5 -0.87 2.32 21.86
N LEU A 6 -2.04 2.49 22.48
CA LEU A 6 -3.32 2.17 21.85
C LEU A 6 -3.55 3.03 20.60
N PHE A 7 -3.26 4.32 20.69
CA PHE A 7 -3.41 5.25 19.57
C PHE A 7 -2.52 4.85 18.39
N ILE A 8 -1.21 4.66 18.62
CA ILE A 8 -0.26 4.23 17.59
C ILE A 8 -0.69 2.89 16.99
N THR A 9 -1.11 1.94 17.81
CA THR A 9 -1.55 0.62 17.35
C THR A 9 -2.77 0.72 16.44
N LEU A 10 -3.79 1.50 16.82
CA LEU A 10 -4.99 1.70 15.99
C LEU A 10 -4.64 2.34 14.64
N TYR A 11 -3.70 3.28 14.63
CA TYR A 11 -3.22 3.92 13.40
C TYR A 11 -2.52 2.92 12.48
N VAL A 12 -1.56 2.18 13.03
CA VAL A 12 -0.83 1.16 12.28
C VAL A 12 -1.79 0.10 11.74
N LEU A 13 -2.78 -0.34 12.54
CA LEU A 13 -3.82 -1.26 12.07
C LEU A 13 -4.66 -0.66 10.94
N GLY A 14 -5.02 0.62 11.04
CA GLY A 14 -5.71 1.35 10.00
C GLY A 14 -4.89 1.41 8.69
N TRP A 15 -3.61 1.72 8.78
CA TRP A 15 -2.71 1.74 7.62
C TRP A 15 -2.48 0.34 7.03
N LEU A 16 -2.38 -0.69 7.86
CA LEU A 16 -2.28 -2.09 7.42
C LEU A 16 -3.56 -2.52 6.68
N ALA A 17 -4.72 -2.17 7.21
CA ALA A 17 -6.02 -2.45 6.58
C ALA A 17 -6.14 -1.75 5.23
N LEU A 18 -5.77 -0.47 5.15
CA LEU A 18 -5.73 0.27 3.88
C LEU A 18 -4.69 -0.30 2.91
N GLY A 19 -3.52 -0.70 3.38
CA GLY A 19 -2.49 -1.35 2.56
C GLY A 19 -2.89 -2.74 2.08
N PHE A 20 -3.81 -3.42 2.78
CA PHE A 20 -4.37 -4.70 2.36
C PHE A 20 -5.40 -4.55 1.22
N LEU A 21 -6.19 -3.46 1.21
CA LEU A 21 -7.27 -3.26 0.24
C LEU A 21 -6.81 -3.32 -1.24
N PRO A 22 -5.72 -2.66 -1.67
CA PRO A 22 -5.25 -2.74 -3.06
C PRO A 22 -4.89 -4.15 -3.49
N TRP A 23 -4.22 -4.91 -2.60
CA TRP A 23 -3.89 -6.31 -2.87
C TRP A 23 -5.16 -7.17 -2.94
N LEU A 24 -6.12 -6.95 -2.04
CA LEU A 24 -7.40 -7.66 -2.07
C LEU A 24 -8.17 -7.38 -3.37
N ALA A 25 -8.29 -6.10 -3.74
CA ALA A 25 -8.95 -5.69 -4.99
C ALA A 25 -8.26 -6.32 -6.21
N LEU A 26 -6.93 -6.28 -6.26
CA LEU A 26 -6.16 -6.94 -7.32
C LEU A 26 -6.39 -8.46 -7.32
N SER A 27 -6.47 -9.09 -6.15
CA SER A 27 -6.72 -10.52 -6.01
C SER A 27 -8.10 -10.89 -6.55
N VAL A 28 -9.13 -10.08 -6.29
CA VAL A 28 -10.47 -10.29 -6.86
C VAL A 28 -10.45 -10.13 -8.38
N ILE A 29 -9.86 -9.04 -8.89
CA ILE A 29 -9.78 -8.77 -10.34
C ILE A 29 -9.03 -9.88 -11.08
N THR A 30 -8.01 -10.46 -10.45
CA THR A 30 -7.16 -11.51 -11.04
C THR A 30 -7.58 -12.92 -10.67
N ARG A 31 -8.74 -13.09 -10.02
CA ARG A 31 -9.28 -14.39 -9.60
C ARG A 31 -8.30 -15.19 -8.74
N GLY A 32 -7.62 -14.52 -7.81
CA GLY A 32 -6.63 -15.10 -6.89
C GLY A 32 -5.19 -15.09 -7.41
N ASN A 33 -4.96 -14.74 -8.67
CA ASN A 33 -3.62 -14.73 -9.27
C ASN A 33 -2.84 -13.41 -9.05
N ALA A 34 -3.12 -12.71 -7.95
CA ALA A 34 -2.35 -11.53 -7.57
C ALA A 34 -0.98 -11.95 -7.00
N GLY A 35 -0.90 -13.09 -6.31
CA GLY A 35 0.33 -13.60 -5.72
C GLY A 35 0.50 -13.17 -4.25
N LEU A 36 0.70 -14.17 -3.39
CA LEU A 36 0.79 -13.97 -1.93
C LEU A 36 2.01 -13.14 -1.53
N ARG A 37 3.08 -13.15 -2.33
CA ARG A 37 4.31 -12.38 -2.08
C ARG A 37 4.06 -10.86 -2.09
N TYR A 38 3.04 -10.37 -2.80
CA TYR A 38 2.76 -8.94 -2.86
C TYR A 38 1.87 -8.45 -1.72
N LEU A 39 1.27 -9.35 -0.94
CA LEU A 39 0.51 -8.99 0.25
C LEU A 39 1.37 -8.25 1.29
N PRO A 40 2.50 -8.79 1.77
CA PRO A 40 3.33 -8.09 2.75
C PRO A 40 3.93 -6.81 2.18
N LEU A 41 4.23 -6.76 0.88
CA LEU A 41 4.71 -5.55 0.20
C LEU A 41 3.65 -4.45 0.17
N SER A 42 2.40 -4.81 -0.14
CA SER A 42 1.27 -3.86 -0.16
C SER A 42 0.97 -3.32 1.24
N MET A 43 0.90 -4.21 2.24
CA MET A 43 0.68 -3.79 3.63
C MET A 43 1.83 -2.94 4.16
N GLY A 44 3.08 -3.33 3.87
CA GLY A 44 4.27 -2.56 4.24
C GLY A 44 4.31 -1.18 3.59
N ALA A 45 3.96 -1.07 2.31
CA ALA A 45 3.84 0.21 1.63
C ALA A 45 2.74 1.10 2.24
N GLY A 46 1.62 0.51 2.68
CA GLY A 46 0.58 1.24 3.40
C GLY A 46 1.09 1.84 4.72
N VAL A 47 1.79 1.05 5.53
CA VAL A 47 2.39 1.53 6.79
C VAL A 47 3.45 2.60 6.54
N VAL A 48 4.38 2.38 5.60
CA VAL A 48 5.42 3.37 5.27
C VAL A 48 4.79 4.67 4.75
N GLY A 49 3.79 4.56 3.88
CA GLY A 49 3.07 5.72 3.34
C GLY A 49 2.36 6.53 4.43
N GLY A 50 1.66 5.84 5.35
CA GLY A 50 1.00 6.50 6.48
C GLY A 50 1.99 7.14 7.45
N LEU A 51 3.10 6.43 7.76
CA LEU A 51 4.11 6.89 8.71
C LEU A 51 4.91 8.09 8.22
N VAL A 52 5.10 8.26 6.91
CA VAL A 52 5.84 9.40 6.33
C VAL A 52 5.11 10.72 6.57
N VAL A 53 3.77 10.73 6.59
CA VAL A 53 2.99 11.97 6.63
C VAL A 53 3.19 12.79 7.92
N PRO A 54 3.17 12.20 9.13
CA PRO A 54 3.47 12.92 10.37
C PRO A 54 4.83 13.64 10.40
N PHE A 55 5.82 13.21 9.61
CA PHE A 55 7.11 13.90 9.51
C PHE A 55 7.08 15.14 8.59
N ILE A 56 6.03 15.27 7.77
CA ILE A 56 5.84 16.37 6.82
C ILE A 56 4.79 17.34 7.36
N ARG A 57 3.76 16.82 8.03
CA ARG A 57 2.60 17.57 8.48
C ARG A 57 1.99 16.95 9.74
N ASP A 58 1.91 17.74 10.81
CA ASP A 58 1.55 17.32 12.17
C ASP A 58 0.19 17.85 12.67
N ASP A 59 -0.58 18.50 11.78
CA ASP A 59 -1.93 18.99 12.07
C ASP A 59 -3.02 17.94 11.75
N GLU A 60 -4.28 18.30 11.98
CA GLU A 60 -5.46 17.47 11.69
C GLU A 60 -5.54 17.02 10.22
N LEU A 61 -5.00 17.81 9.29
CA LEU A 61 -4.94 17.44 7.88
C LEU A 61 -3.84 16.40 7.62
N GLY A 62 -2.74 16.43 8.38
CA GLY A 62 -1.72 15.39 8.37
C GLY A 62 -2.30 14.01 8.72
N LEU A 63 -3.26 13.96 9.64
CA LEU A 63 -3.99 12.73 9.95
C LEU A 63 -4.70 12.16 8.71
N ILE A 64 -5.59 12.95 8.10
CA ILE A 64 -6.37 12.51 6.94
C ILE A 64 -5.43 12.10 5.80
N LEU A 65 -4.39 12.91 5.57
CA LEU A 65 -3.41 12.66 4.52
C LEU A 65 -2.65 11.35 4.76
N SER A 66 -2.33 10.97 6.01
CA SER A 66 -1.68 9.69 6.31
C SER A 66 -2.49 8.49 5.81
N PHE A 67 -3.81 8.50 5.98
CA PHE A 67 -4.69 7.44 5.49
C PHE A 67 -4.82 7.46 3.98
N VAL A 68 -4.91 8.65 3.37
CA VAL A 68 -4.92 8.78 1.90
C VAL A 68 -3.64 8.20 1.28
N VAL A 69 -2.48 8.52 1.84
CA VAL A 69 -1.18 8.02 1.36
C VAL A 69 -1.04 6.51 1.64
N ALA A 70 -1.51 6.02 2.79
CA ALA A 70 -1.51 4.60 3.13
C ALA A 70 -2.34 3.73 2.16
N LEU A 71 -3.31 4.31 1.45
CA LEU A 71 -4.04 3.66 0.37
C LEU A 71 -3.38 3.88 -1.00
N ALA A 72 -2.99 5.12 -1.29
CA ALA A 72 -2.47 5.52 -2.60
C ALA A 72 -1.13 4.84 -2.93
N LEU A 73 -0.19 4.82 -1.97
CA LEU A 73 1.15 4.28 -2.19
C LEU A 73 1.15 2.78 -2.56
N PRO A 74 0.48 1.88 -1.81
CA PRO A 74 0.37 0.48 -2.22
C PRO A 74 -0.39 0.29 -3.53
N THR A 75 -1.41 1.10 -3.81
CA THR A 75 -2.14 1.05 -5.09
C THR A 75 -1.21 1.34 -6.27
N LEU A 76 -0.42 2.42 -6.16
CA LEU A 76 0.56 2.80 -7.17
C LEU A 76 1.67 1.75 -7.31
N LEU A 77 2.16 1.22 -6.20
CA LEU A 77 3.18 0.16 -6.19
C LEU A 77 2.72 -1.07 -6.99
N LEU A 78 1.52 -1.59 -6.69
CA LEU A 78 0.97 -2.74 -7.39
C LEU A 78 0.67 -2.43 -8.87
N ALA A 79 0.14 -1.24 -9.17
CA ALA A 79 -0.10 -0.82 -10.55
C ALA A 79 1.22 -0.77 -11.35
N ALA A 80 2.25 -0.10 -10.82
CA ALA A 80 3.56 0.01 -11.44
C ALA A 80 4.20 -1.37 -11.67
N GLN A 81 4.10 -2.27 -10.68
CA GLN A 81 4.57 -3.63 -10.82
C GLN A 81 3.87 -4.38 -11.96
N ARG A 82 2.55 -4.24 -12.10
CA ARG A 82 1.80 -4.94 -13.15
C ARG A 82 2.18 -4.43 -14.53
N VAL A 83 2.41 -3.13 -14.68
CA VAL A 83 2.96 -2.55 -15.91
C VAL A 83 4.35 -3.12 -16.18
N ALA A 84 5.24 -3.15 -15.19
CA ALA A 84 6.60 -3.67 -15.34
C ALA A 84 6.63 -5.16 -15.75
N LEU A 85 5.72 -5.98 -15.21
CA LEU A 85 5.61 -7.39 -15.59
C LEU A 85 5.09 -7.57 -17.02
N ARG A 86 4.13 -6.73 -17.45
CA ARG A 86 3.64 -6.75 -18.85
C ARG A 86 4.75 -6.39 -19.84
N LEU A 87 5.51 -5.34 -19.55
CA LEU A 87 6.63 -4.90 -20.42
C LEU A 87 7.75 -5.95 -20.53
N ARG A 88 7.96 -6.78 -19.50
CA ARG A 88 8.94 -7.88 -19.55
C ARG A 88 8.45 -9.10 -20.32
N ALA A 89 7.13 -9.27 -20.46
CA ALA A 89 6.52 -10.40 -21.14
C ALA A 89 6.42 -10.18 -22.65
N GLU A 90 6.54 -8.95 -23.14
CA GLU A 90 6.71 -8.69 -24.57
C GLU A 90 8.05 -9.28 -25.01
N PRO A 91 8.07 -10.22 -25.97
CA PRO A 91 9.33 -10.68 -26.53
C PRO A 91 9.99 -9.47 -27.16
N ARG A 92 11.23 -9.15 -26.75
CA ARG A 92 12.12 -8.31 -27.55
C ARG A 92 12.08 -8.92 -28.94
N GLY A 93 11.42 -8.23 -29.88
CA GLY A 93 11.37 -8.65 -31.26
C GLY A 93 12.80 -8.63 -31.80
N GLU A 94 13.50 -9.75 -31.68
CA GLU A 94 14.64 -10.08 -32.52
C GLU A 94 14.06 -10.30 -33.91
N ARG A 95 14.03 -9.18 -34.64
CA ARG A 95 14.16 -9.13 -36.10
C ARG A 95 15.62 -9.34 -36.46
#